data_AF-W5MN47-F1
#
_entry.id   AF-W5MN47-F1
#
_cell.length_a   1.000
_cell.length_b   1.000
_cell.length_c   1.000
_cell.angle_alpha   90.00
_cell.angle_beta   90.00
_cell.angle_gamma   90.00
#
_symmetry.space_group_name_H-M   'P 1'
#
loop_
_entity.id
_entity.type
_entity.pdbx_description
1 polymer ?
#
loop_
_entity_poly.entity_id
_entity_poly.type
_entity_poly.pdbx_seq_one_letter_code
_entity_poly.pdbx_strand_id
1 'polypeptide(L)'
;KGTRTNAKQGSVTDVPIILRRFLRTYENHCAQARSSVSPTIKQSTLRCIENEKIMTKITLAFPEYKAADAPPKSLQPLLMTIRDERYMLGKQLCVWDVTLNNQDIADLSIILEKRGRTVYPFTHLELLDCGLDVWSMERLGKAVNLSSLTSLNLDYNTFGEEGVQGLLHGLAGNNQVVSLSLCYCHLGPGSGSLLAALVTKSAI
;
A
#
# COMPACT_ATOMS: atom_id res chain seq x y z
N LYS A 1 36.11 -28.66 15.18
CA LYS A 1 35.75 -27.62 14.18
C LYS A 1 34.25 -27.72 13.93
N GLY A 2 33.48 -26.68 14.23
CA GLY A 2 32.02 -26.71 14.08
C GLY A 2 31.36 -25.56 14.83
N THR A 3 31.72 -24.33 14.46
CA THR A 3 31.06 -23.11 14.95
C THR A 3 29.62 -23.08 14.47
N ARG A 4 28.67 -23.27 15.38
CA ARG A 4 27.25 -22.94 15.18
C ARG A 4 27.12 -21.42 15.17
N THR A 5 26.86 -20.84 14.00
CA THR A 5 26.45 -19.44 13.86
C THR A 5 25.01 -19.30 14.34
N ASN A 6 24.83 -18.78 15.55
CA ASN A 6 23.53 -18.32 16.04
C ASN A 6 23.05 -17.16 15.16
N ALA A 7 21.92 -17.36 14.49
CA ALA A 7 21.16 -16.29 13.86
C ALA A 7 20.72 -15.32 14.96
N LYS A 8 21.20 -14.06 14.89
CA LYS A 8 20.75 -12.99 15.78
C LYS A 8 19.28 -12.68 15.47
N GLN A 9 18.40 -13.06 16.39
CA GLN A 9 17.08 -12.46 16.53
C GLN A 9 17.30 -10.94 16.70
N GLY A 10 16.78 -10.13 15.77
CA GLY A 10 16.94 -8.67 15.81
C GLY A 10 16.39 -8.10 17.11
N SER A 11 17.26 -7.51 17.92
CA SER A 11 16.89 -6.83 19.15
C SER A 11 16.23 -5.48 18.84
N VAL A 12 15.30 -5.07 19.71
CA VAL A 12 14.57 -3.78 19.66
C VAL A 12 15.50 -2.56 19.51
N THR A 13 16.80 -2.72 19.82
CA THR A 13 17.87 -1.72 19.69
C THR A 13 18.11 -1.19 18.27
N ASP A 14 17.71 -1.91 17.21
CA ASP A 14 18.02 -1.50 15.84
C ASP A 14 16.91 -0.67 15.17
N VAL A 15 15.74 -0.53 15.82
CA VAL A 15 14.56 0.15 15.23
C VAL A 15 14.87 1.62 14.85
N PRO A 16 15.48 2.44 15.71
CA PRO A 16 15.83 3.82 15.35
C PRO A 16 16.78 3.90 14.15
N ILE A 17 17.72 2.96 14.02
CA ILE A 17 18.70 2.92 12.93
C ILE A 17 18.00 2.59 11.61
N ILE A 18 17.14 1.56 11.61
CA ILE A 18 16.36 1.14 10.44
C ILE A 18 15.47 2.29 9.96
N LEU A 19 14.76 2.96 10.86
CA LEU A 19 13.85 4.04 10.52
C LEU A 19 14.56 5.31 10.04
N ARG A 20 15.72 5.66 10.61
CA ARG A 20 16.55 6.76 10.10
C ARG A 20 17.06 6.47 8.68
N ARG A 21 17.46 5.22 8.42
CA ARG A 21 17.88 4.80 7.10
C ARG A 21 16.71 4.84 6.11
N PHE A 22 15.55 4.31 6.50
CA PHE A 22 14.32 4.38 5.72
C PHE A 22 13.95 5.81 5.33
N LEU A 23 13.91 6.73 6.31
CA LEU A 23 13.58 8.13 6.05
C LEU A 23 14.59 8.80 5.10
N ARG A 24 15.88 8.55 5.29
CA ARG A 24 16.94 9.09 4.43
C ARG A 24 16.81 8.58 2.99
N THR A 25 16.59 7.28 2.82
CA THR A 25 16.39 6.66 1.49
C THR A 25 15.13 7.21 0.82
N TYR A 26 14.04 7.40 1.57
CA TYR A 26 12.82 8.03 1.08
C TYR A 26 13.02 9.48 0.62
N GLU A 27 13.66 10.32 1.44
CA GLU A 27 13.96 11.71 1.08
C GLU A 27 14.85 11.78 -0.18
N ASN A 28 15.81 10.85 -0.32
CA ASN A 28 16.64 10.75 -1.52
C ASN A 28 15.83 10.38 -2.76
N HIS A 29 14.94 9.39 -2.69
CA HIS A 29 14.09 9.01 -3.82
C HIS A 29 13.09 10.11 -4.18
N CYS A 30 12.54 10.83 -3.20
CA CYS A 30 11.71 12.02 -3.45
C CYS A 30 12.50 13.08 -4.24
N ALA A 31 13.74 13.38 -3.82
CA ALA A 31 14.60 14.33 -4.53
C ALA A 31 14.91 13.88 -5.98
N GLN A 32 15.22 12.59 -6.18
CA GLN A 32 15.49 12.01 -7.51
C GLN A 32 14.26 12.07 -8.43
N ALA A 33 13.08 11.74 -7.90
CA ALA A 33 11.82 11.77 -8.63
C ALA A 33 11.23 13.18 -8.77
N ARG A 34 11.89 14.21 -8.20
CA ARG A 34 11.35 15.58 -8.09
C ARG A 34 9.96 15.61 -7.48
N SER A 35 9.74 14.79 -6.45
CA SER A 35 8.48 14.65 -5.75
C SER A 35 8.53 15.25 -4.34
N SER A 36 7.37 15.69 -3.86
CA SER A 36 7.22 16.20 -2.50
C SER A 36 7.45 15.10 -1.46
N VAL A 37 8.21 15.41 -0.42
CA VAL A 37 8.36 14.52 0.75
C VAL A 37 7.08 14.58 1.57
N SER A 38 6.43 13.44 1.77
CA SER A 38 5.18 13.39 2.53
C SER A 38 5.38 13.75 4.01
N PRO A 39 4.65 14.77 4.52
CA PRO A 39 4.71 15.14 5.92
C PRO A 39 4.28 14.00 6.84
N THR A 40 3.28 13.19 6.44
CA THR A 40 2.78 12.09 7.26
C THR A 40 3.80 10.97 7.42
N ILE A 41 4.53 10.61 6.36
CA ILE A 41 5.64 9.63 6.44
C ILE A 41 6.75 10.17 7.33
N LYS A 42 7.17 11.42 7.12
CA LYS A 42 8.24 12.04 7.90
C LYS A 42 7.90 12.08 9.40
N GLN A 43 6.72 12.60 9.73
CA GLN A 43 6.27 12.71 11.12
C GLN A 43 6.07 11.35 11.78
N SER A 44 5.43 10.39 11.10
CA SER A 44 5.24 9.04 11.66
C SER A 44 6.57 8.33 11.90
N THR A 45 7.52 8.44 10.98
CA THR A 45 8.85 7.84 11.13
C THR A 45 9.61 8.47 12.29
N LEU A 46 9.64 9.81 12.39
CA LEU A 46 10.30 10.52 13.50
C LEU A 46 9.67 10.18 14.85
N ARG A 47 8.33 10.13 14.92
CA ARG A 47 7.62 9.72 16.14
C ARG A 47 7.97 8.28 16.53
N CYS A 48 8.08 7.37 15.57
CA CYS A 48 8.47 5.99 15.84
C CYS A 48 9.92 5.89 16.33
N ILE A 49 10.84 6.70 15.79
CA ILE A 49 12.23 6.81 16.26
C ILE A 49 12.29 7.31 17.71
N GLU A 50 11.59 8.39 18.03
CA GLU A 50 11.59 9.00 19.36
C GLU A 50 11.02 8.05 20.44
N ASN A 51 9.99 7.28 20.08
CA ASN A 51 9.33 6.36 20.99
C ASN A 51 9.91 4.93 20.94
N GLU A 52 10.96 4.70 20.16
CA GLU A 52 11.54 3.37 19.89
C GLU A 52 10.49 2.32 19.45
N LYS A 53 9.48 2.76 18.70
CA LYS A 53 8.39 1.91 18.21
C LYS A 53 8.63 1.46 16.78
N ILE A 54 8.24 0.23 16.49
CA ILE A 54 8.22 -0.31 15.14
C ILE A 54 7.15 0.42 14.32
N MET A 55 7.52 0.98 13.17
CA MET A 55 6.57 1.62 12.26
C MET A 55 5.84 0.56 11.41
N THR A 56 4.72 0.05 11.89
CA THR A 56 3.91 -0.97 11.19
C THR A 56 2.93 -0.37 10.18
N LYS A 57 2.49 0.87 10.39
CA LYS A 57 1.60 1.60 9.49
C LYS A 57 2.39 2.68 8.75
N ILE A 58 2.31 2.65 7.42
CA ILE A 58 2.88 3.68 6.55
C ILE A 58 1.73 4.40 5.87
N THR A 59 1.64 5.71 6.07
CA THR A 59 0.61 6.55 5.46
C THR A 59 1.23 7.61 4.59
N LEU A 60 1.01 7.51 3.29
CA LEU A 60 1.31 8.53 2.30
C LEU A 60 0.09 9.44 2.15
N ALA A 61 0.17 10.63 2.72
CA ALA A 61 -0.82 11.68 2.54
C ALA A 61 -0.14 13.05 2.52
N PHE A 62 -0.83 14.02 1.94
CA PHE A 62 -0.36 15.40 1.83
C PHE A 62 -1.51 16.29 2.30
N PRO A 63 -1.51 16.69 3.60
CA PRO A 63 -2.52 17.61 4.13
C PRO A 63 -2.66 18.84 3.23
N GLU A 64 -3.87 19.37 3.11
CA GLU A 64 -4.21 20.48 2.21
C GLU A 64 -3.32 21.72 2.45
N TYR A 65 -2.19 21.77 1.76
CA TYR A 65 -1.34 22.95 1.69
C TYR A 65 -1.07 23.24 0.21
N LYS A 66 -1.88 24.14 -0.34
CA LYS A 66 -1.77 24.61 -1.72
C LYS A 66 -0.63 25.62 -1.83
N ALA A 67 0.61 25.14 -1.80
CA ALA A 67 1.69 25.90 -2.42
C ALA A 67 1.59 25.67 -3.93
N ALA A 68 1.30 26.72 -4.70
CA ALA A 68 1.12 26.65 -6.15
C ALA A 68 2.33 26.05 -6.88
N ASP A 69 3.52 26.12 -6.26
CA ASP A 69 4.79 25.64 -6.80
C ASP A 69 5.30 24.34 -6.15
N ALA A 70 4.44 23.62 -5.41
CA ALA A 70 4.86 22.38 -4.76
C ALA A 70 5.20 21.29 -5.80
N PRO A 71 6.30 20.52 -5.61
CA PRO A 71 6.58 19.37 -6.45
C PRO A 71 5.43 18.35 -6.45
N PRO A 72 5.26 17.54 -7.51
CA PRO A 72 4.20 16.55 -7.59
C PRO A 72 4.22 15.56 -6.41
N LYS A 73 3.03 15.20 -5.94
CA LYS A 73 2.80 14.11 -4.99
C LYS A 73 2.96 12.79 -5.75
N SER A 74 3.82 11.87 -5.28
CA SER A 74 4.05 10.58 -5.96
C SER A 74 4.16 9.43 -4.96
N LEU A 75 3.62 8.28 -5.35
CA LEU A 75 3.77 7.01 -4.62
C LEU A 75 5.12 6.35 -4.89
N GLN A 76 5.69 6.53 -6.08
CA GLN A 76 6.91 5.84 -6.53
C GLN A 76 8.08 5.91 -5.54
N PRO A 77 8.44 7.07 -4.94
CA PRO A 77 9.55 7.13 -3.99
C PRO A 77 9.36 6.22 -2.78
N LEU A 78 8.13 6.08 -2.29
CA LEU A 78 7.82 5.19 -1.17
C LEU A 78 8.00 3.72 -1.57
N LEU A 79 7.49 3.32 -2.73
CA LEU A 79 7.64 1.95 -3.22
C LEU A 79 9.11 1.58 -3.44
N MET A 80 9.90 2.49 -4.01
CA MET A 80 11.36 2.33 -4.15
C MET A 80 12.03 2.16 -2.79
N THR A 81 11.67 3.00 -1.81
CA THR A 81 12.21 2.91 -0.45
C THR A 81 11.92 1.56 0.20
N ILE A 82 10.67 1.08 0.12
CA ILE A 82 10.28 -0.23 0.67
C ILE A 82 11.11 -1.36 0.03
N ARG A 83 11.42 -1.23 -1.26
CA ARG A 83 12.23 -2.19 -2.02
C ARG A 83 13.70 -2.16 -1.61
N ASP A 84 14.32 -0.99 -1.65
CA ASP A 84 15.76 -0.82 -1.43
C ASP A 84 16.16 -1.09 0.03
N GLU A 85 15.29 -0.70 0.97
CA GLU A 85 15.48 -0.96 2.40
C GLU A 85 14.96 -2.34 2.84
N ARG A 86 14.31 -3.09 1.94
CA ARG A 86 13.64 -4.37 2.24
C ARG A 86 12.82 -4.27 3.52
N TYR A 87 11.93 -3.28 3.58
CA TYR A 87 11.23 -2.93 4.80
C TYR A 87 10.18 -4.00 5.20
N MET A 88 10.57 -4.95 6.05
CA MET A 88 9.73 -6.10 6.47
C MET A 88 8.85 -5.85 7.69
N LEU A 89 8.86 -4.63 8.24
CA LEU A 89 8.12 -4.30 9.46
C LEU A 89 6.71 -3.75 9.16
N GLY A 90 6.46 -3.34 7.91
CA GLY A 90 5.18 -2.79 7.46
C GLY A 90 4.07 -3.84 7.44
N LYS A 91 2.91 -3.49 7.99
CA LYS A 91 1.67 -4.28 8.02
C LYS A 91 0.52 -3.58 7.29
N GLN A 92 0.49 -2.26 7.34
CA GLN A 92 -0.55 -1.43 6.73
C GLN A 92 0.09 -0.37 5.83
N LEU A 93 -0.38 -0.31 4.59
CA LEU A 93 -0.01 0.73 3.62
C LEU A 93 -1.26 1.54 3.27
N CYS A 94 -1.18 2.85 3.51
CA CYS A 94 -2.25 3.79 3.26
C CYS A 94 -1.79 4.85 2.29
N VAL A 95 -2.56 5.11 1.24
CA VAL A 95 -2.36 6.21 0.29
C VAL A 95 -3.65 7.00 0.21
N TRP A 96 -3.61 8.28 0.56
CA TRP A 96 -4.80 9.13 0.67
C TRP A 96 -4.59 10.44 -0.10
N ASP A 97 -5.56 10.84 -0.92
CA ASP A 97 -5.52 12.09 -1.71
C ASP A 97 -4.22 12.22 -2.54
N VAL A 98 -3.86 11.12 -3.21
CA VAL A 98 -2.75 11.07 -4.17
C VAL A 98 -3.25 10.39 -5.42
N THR A 99 -3.35 11.13 -6.52
CA THR A 99 -3.70 10.56 -7.82
C THR A 99 -2.64 9.54 -8.25
N LEU A 100 -3.08 8.29 -8.44
CA LEU A 100 -2.23 7.19 -8.87
C LEU A 100 -2.46 6.91 -10.36
N ASN A 101 -1.37 6.80 -11.12
CA ASN A 101 -1.46 6.33 -12.49
C ASN A 101 -1.32 4.80 -12.57
N ASN A 102 -1.53 4.24 -13.75
CA ASN A 102 -1.49 2.80 -13.97
C ASN A 102 -0.12 2.17 -13.66
N GLN A 103 0.98 2.93 -13.82
CA GLN A 103 2.31 2.46 -13.44
C GLN A 103 2.46 2.38 -11.91
N ASP A 104 1.96 3.36 -11.15
CA ASP A 104 1.95 3.32 -9.69
C ASP A 104 1.21 2.08 -9.16
N ILE A 105 0.06 1.75 -9.75
CA ILE A 105 -0.73 0.57 -9.39
C ILE A 105 -0.04 -0.73 -9.81
N ALA A 106 0.64 -0.75 -10.96
CA ALA A 106 1.45 -1.90 -11.37
C ALA A 106 2.58 -2.18 -10.38
N ASP A 107 3.32 -1.14 -9.97
CA ASP A 107 4.45 -1.25 -9.06
C ASP A 107 4.01 -1.61 -7.63
N LEU A 108 2.92 -1.01 -7.16
CA LEU A 108 2.29 -1.37 -5.89
C LEU A 108 1.87 -2.85 -5.90
N SER A 109 1.24 -3.30 -6.98
CA SER A 109 0.80 -4.68 -7.13
C SER A 109 1.96 -5.67 -7.04
N ILE A 110 3.11 -5.35 -7.65
CA ILE A 110 4.32 -6.19 -7.56
C ILE A 110 4.82 -6.32 -6.11
N ILE A 111 4.71 -5.25 -5.30
CA ILE A 111 5.08 -5.28 -3.88
C ILE A 111 4.12 -6.15 -3.05
N LEU A 112 2.84 -6.20 -3.42
CA LEU A 112 1.82 -6.97 -2.69
C LEU A 112 1.85 -8.47 -3.02
N GLU A 113 2.24 -8.84 -4.24
CA GLU A 113 2.21 -10.21 -4.74
C GLU A 113 3.25 -11.14 -4.07
N LYS A 114 2.82 -12.34 -3.69
CA LYS A 114 3.66 -13.43 -3.17
C LYS A 114 4.44 -14.17 -4.28
N ARG A 115 4.91 -13.46 -5.30
CA ARG A 115 5.56 -14.06 -6.50
C ARG A 115 7.06 -13.78 -6.61
N GLY A 116 7.61 -12.96 -5.71
CA GLY A 116 9.02 -12.55 -5.73
C GLY A 116 9.92 -13.27 -4.73
N ARG A 117 11.20 -12.91 -4.74
CA ARG A 117 12.18 -13.31 -3.72
C ARG A 117 11.85 -12.74 -2.34
N THR A 118 11.13 -11.63 -2.32
CA THR A 118 10.69 -10.93 -1.12
C THR A 118 9.17 -10.95 -1.10
N VAL A 119 8.60 -11.36 0.03
CA VAL A 119 7.17 -11.27 0.31
C VAL A 119 7.01 -10.25 1.42
N TYR A 120 6.48 -9.07 1.09
CA TYR A 120 6.24 -8.03 2.08
C TYR A 120 5.02 -8.40 2.95
N PRO A 121 5.06 -8.19 4.27
CA PRO A 121 4.02 -8.68 5.16
C PRO A 121 2.82 -7.71 5.32
N PHE A 122 2.48 -6.99 4.24
CA PHE A 122 1.31 -6.13 4.21
C PHE A 122 0.04 -6.97 4.26
N THR A 123 -0.85 -6.60 5.18
CA THR A 123 -2.15 -7.26 5.42
C THR A 123 -3.31 -6.29 5.23
N HIS A 124 -3.03 -4.98 5.27
CA HIS A 124 -4.03 -3.93 5.11
C HIS A 124 -3.57 -2.94 4.04
N LEU A 125 -4.43 -2.68 3.07
CA LEU A 125 -4.22 -1.67 2.04
C LEU A 125 -5.38 -0.68 2.04
N GLU A 126 -5.06 0.61 2.05
CA GLU A 126 -6.02 1.69 1.85
C GLU A 126 -5.55 2.55 0.67
N LEU A 127 -6.39 2.70 -0.34
CA LEU A 127 -6.20 3.64 -1.45
C LEU A 127 -7.43 4.54 -1.46
N LEU A 128 -7.38 5.65 -0.71
CA LEU A 128 -8.53 6.54 -0.55
C LEU A 128 -8.38 7.73 -1.49
N ASP A 129 -9.40 7.99 -2.30
CA ASP A 129 -9.41 9.10 -3.26
C ASP A 129 -8.11 9.18 -4.08
N CYS A 130 -7.81 8.08 -4.77
CA CYS A 130 -6.56 7.87 -5.53
C CYS A 130 -6.78 7.95 -7.05
N GLY A 131 -8.00 8.23 -7.52
CA GLY A 131 -8.32 8.34 -8.94
C GLY A 131 -8.17 7.03 -9.72
N LEU A 132 -8.49 5.89 -9.11
CA LEU A 132 -8.34 4.57 -9.73
C LEU A 132 -9.28 4.38 -10.93
N ASP A 133 -8.75 3.98 -12.08
CA ASP A 133 -9.50 3.64 -13.29
C ASP A 133 -9.84 2.13 -13.36
N VAL A 134 -10.61 1.72 -14.38
CA VAL A 134 -11.01 0.31 -14.57
C VAL A 134 -9.79 -0.62 -14.68
N TRP A 135 -8.74 -0.20 -15.40
CA TRP A 135 -7.51 -0.97 -15.54
C TRP A 135 -6.83 -1.19 -14.19
N SER A 136 -6.75 -0.14 -13.38
CA SER A 136 -6.18 -0.17 -12.03
C SER A 136 -6.92 -1.16 -11.15
N MET A 137 -8.25 -1.19 -11.24
CA MET A 137 -9.09 -2.11 -10.48
C MET A 137 -8.86 -3.57 -10.88
N GLU A 138 -8.79 -3.88 -12.17
CA GLU A 138 -8.45 -5.23 -12.66
C GLU A 138 -7.06 -5.69 -12.20
N ARG A 139 -6.06 -4.79 -12.34
CA ARG A 139 -4.68 -5.08 -11.95
C ARG A 139 -4.57 -5.34 -10.46
N LEU A 140 -5.24 -4.52 -9.65
CA LEU A 140 -5.26 -4.64 -8.20
C LEU A 140 -6.00 -5.91 -7.75
N GLY A 141 -7.14 -6.25 -8.36
CA GLY A 141 -7.87 -7.47 -8.05
C GLY A 141 -6.99 -8.73 -8.19
N LYS A 142 -6.23 -8.83 -9.29
CA LYS A 142 -5.26 -9.91 -9.51
C LYS A 142 -4.16 -9.92 -8.45
N ALA A 143 -3.64 -8.75 -8.09
CA ALA A 143 -2.58 -8.62 -7.09
C ALA A 143 -3.05 -9.06 -5.70
N VAL A 144 -4.25 -8.62 -5.30
CA VAL A 144 -4.85 -8.96 -4.00
C VAL A 144 -5.05 -10.46 -3.87
N ASN A 145 -5.50 -11.13 -4.95
CA ASN A 145 -5.65 -12.59 -4.96
C ASN A 145 -4.34 -13.34 -4.65
N LEU A 146 -3.21 -12.72 -5.00
CA LEU A 146 -1.87 -13.27 -4.85
C LEU A 146 -1.13 -12.71 -3.62
N SER A 147 -1.81 -11.95 -2.76
CA SER A 147 -1.20 -11.21 -1.65
C SER A 147 -1.43 -11.86 -0.28
N SER A 148 -0.96 -11.20 0.78
CA SER A 148 -1.29 -11.50 2.18
C SER A 148 -2.40 -10.58 2.73
N LEU A 149 -3.07 -9.81 1.88
CA LEU A 149 -4.07 -8.84 2.32
C LEU A 149 -5.29 -9.55 2.91
N THR A 150 -5.70 -9.07 4.08
CA THR A 150 -6.94 -9.43 4.77
C THR A 150 -7.94 -8.28 4.74
N SER A 151 -7.47 -7.04 4.55
CA SER A 151 -8.32 -5.84 4.47
C SER A 151 -7.93 -4.97 3.28
N LEU A 152 -8.94 -4.54 2.52
CA LEU A 152 -8.81 -3.65 1.38
C LEU A 152 -9.85 -2.53 1.48
N ASN A 153 -9.39 -1.28 1.52
CA ASN A 153 -10.27 -0.11 1.47
C ASN A 153 -9.94 0.71 0.21
N LEU A 154 -10.95 0.91 -0.64
CA LEU A 154 -10.87 1.67 -1.89
C LEU A 154 -11.88 2.82 -1.93
N ASP A 155 -12.32 3.31 -0.77
CA ASP A 155 -13.34 4.34 -0.68
C ASP A 155 -12.96 5.60 -1.49
N TYR A 156 -13.98 6.31 -1.95
CA TYR A 156 -13.86 7.57 -2.71
C TYR A 156 -13.14 7.45 -4.07
N ASN A 157 -13.01 6.25 -4.63
CA ASN A 157 -12.55 6.09 -6.02
C ASN A 157 -13.72 5.87 -6.96
N THR A 158 -13.99 6.81 -7.87
CA THR A 158 -15.17 6.81 -8.76
C THR A 158 -15.02 5.88 -9.97
N PHE A 159 -14.63 4.63 -9.76
CA PHE A 159 -14.40 3.64 -10.85
C PHE A 159 -15.69 2.98 -11.38
N GLY A 160 -16.83 3.18 -10.71
CA GLY A 160 -18.14 2.72 -11.18
C GLY A 160 -18.34 1.20 -11.21
N GLU A 161 -19.38 0.77 -11.93
CA GLU A 161 -19.72 -0.66 -12.03
C GLU A 161 -18.66 -1.47 -12.79
N GLU A 162 -18.10 -0.92 -13.87
CA GLU A 162 -17.05 -1.59 -14.65
C GLU A 162 -15.78 -1.82 -13.81
N GLY A 163 -15.36 -0.83 -13.01
CA GLY A 163 -14.21 -0.97 -12.13
C GLY A 163 -14.44 -2.04 -11.05
N VAL A 164 -15.65 -2.11 -10.47
CA VAL A 164 -15.96 -3.17 -9.50
C VAL A 164 -15.95 -4.55 -10.17
N GLN A 165 -16.49 -4.67 -11.38
CA GLN A 165 -16.45 -5.92 -12.13
C GLN A 165 -15.00 -6.37 -12.38
N GLY A 166 -14.13 -5.45 -12.77
CA GLY A 166 -12.70 -5.70 -12.96
C GLY A 166 -12.00 -6.19 -11.68
N LEU A 167 -12.25 -5.50 -10.56
CA LEU A 167 -11.72 -5.90 -9.25
C LEU A 167 -12.15 -7.32 -8.88
N LEU A 168 -13.44 -7.62 -9.00
CA LEU A 168 -14.03 -8.89 -8.60
C LEU A 168 -13.59 -10.05 -9.49
N HIS A 169 -13.39 -9.81 -10.79
CA HIS A 169 -12.81 -10.79 -11.69
C HIS A 169 -11.39 -11.19 -11.24
N GLY A 170 -10.58 -10.23 -10.81
CA GLY A 170 -9.25 -10.49 -10.27
C GLY A 170 -9.25 -11.19 -8.91
N LEU A 171 -10.22 -10.87 -8.05
CA LEU A 171 -10.42 -11.46 -6.72
C LEU A 171 -11.03 -12.87 -6.74
N ALA A 172 -11.38 -13.41 -7.91
CA ALA A 172 -12.00 -14.71 -8.02
C ALA A 172 -11.15 -15.80 -7.35
N GLY A 173 -11.74 -16.49 -6.36
CA GLY A 173 -11.08 -17.54 -5.58
C GLY A 173 -10.22 -17.05 -4.41
N ASN A 174 -10.18 -15.74 -4.14
CA ASN A 174 -9.52 -15.24 -2.94
C ASN A 174 -10.32 -15.64 -1.69
N ASN A 175 -9.63 -16.20 -0.71
CA ASN A 175 -10.18 -16.62 0.57
C ASN A 175 -9.50 -15.96 1.77
N GLN A 176 -8.71 -14.90 1.54
CA GLN A 176 -7.89 -14.23 2.56
C GLN A 176 -8.46 -12.88 2.97
N VAL A 177 -9.01 -12.12 2.02
CA VAL A 177 -9.67 -10.85 2.31
C VAL A 177 -10.96 -11.14 3.07
N VAL A 178 -11.09 -10.50 4.23
CA VAL A 178 -12.26 -10.57 5.13
C VAL A 178 -12.91 -9.20 5.32
N SER A 179 -12.32 -8.16 4.76
CA SER A 179 -12.81 -6.78 4.85
C SER A 179 -12.55 -6.06 3.53
N LEU A 180 -13.64 -5.62 2.90
CA LEU A 180 -13.62 -4.84 1.66
C LEU A 180 -14.53 -3.61 1.82
N SER A 181 -13.96 -2.41 1.68
CA SER A 181 -14.73 -1.16 1.69
C SER A 181 -14.65 -0.47 0.32
N LEU A 182 -15.82 -0.13 -0.22
CA LEU A 182 -16.03 0.51 -1.53
C LEU A 182 -17.00 1.70 -1.42
N CYS A 183 -16.97 2.40 -0.29
CA CYS A 183 -17.86 3.53 -0.02
C CYS A 183 -17.57 4.67 -1.00
N TYR A 184 -18.63 5.31 -1.50
CA TYR A 184 -18.51 6.45 -2.43
C TYR A 184 -17.75 6.15 -3.74
N CYS A 185 -17.77 4.89 -4.21
CA CYS A 185 -17.11 4.49 -5.46
C CYS A 185 -17.94 4.64 -6.74
N HIS A 186 -19.04 5.40 -6.69
CA HIS A 186 -20.00 5.56 -7.79
C HIS A 186 -20.61 4.24 -8.29
N LEU A 187 -20.89 3.30 -7.37
CA LEU A 187 -21.48 2.00 -7.70
C LEU A 187 -22.96 2.14 -8.10
N GLY A 188 -23.38 1.30 -9.06
CA GLY A 188 -24.75 1.22 -9.56
C GLY A 188 -25.49 -0.05 -9.09
N PRO A 189 -26.79 -0.20 -9.43
CA PRO A 189 -27.57 -1.37 -9.05
C PRO A 189 -26.98 -2.72 -9.51
N GLY A 190 -26.30 -2.78 -10.66
CA GLY A 190 -25.66 -4.01 -11.15
C GLY A 190 -24.47 -4.46 -10.31
N SER A 191 -23.81 -3.51 -9.62
CA SER A 191 -22.73 -3.80 -8.66
C SER A 191 -23.21 -4.66 -7.49
N GLY A 192 -24.49 -4.55 -7.08
CA GLY A 192 -25.06 -5.32 -5.99
C GLY A 192 -25.04 -6.83 -6.24
N SER A 193 -25.41 -7.26 -7.44
CA SER A 193 -25.37 -8.68 -7.83
C SER A 193 -23.94 -9.23 -7.87
N LEU A 194 -22.99 -8.43 -8.34
CA LEU A 194 -21.58 -8.81 -8.39
C LEU A 194 -21.00 -8.98 -6.98
N LEU A 195 -21.29 -8.04 -6.07
CA LEU A 195 -20.84 -8.10 -4.68
C LEU A 195 -21.51 -9.24 -3.91
N ALA A 196 -22.80 -9.51 -4.13
CA ALA A 196 -23.48 -10.65 -3.54
C ALA A 196 -22.83 -11.99 -3.97
N ALA A 197 -22.45 -12.11 -5.25
CA ALA A 197 -21.74 -13.28 -5.76
C ALA A 197 -20.33 -13.42 -5.16
N LEU A 198 -19.66 -12.32 -4.81
CA LEU A 198 -18.38 -12.33 -4.11
C LEU A 198 -18.54 -12.87 -2.69
N VAL A 199 -19.44 -12.29 -1.89
CA VAL A 199 -19.66 -12.65 -0.48
C VAL A 199 -20.04 -14.12 -0.33
N THR A 200 -20.79 -14.69 -1.27
CA THR A 200 -21.13 -16.13 -1.25
C THR A 200 -19.97 -17.07 -1.59
N LYS A 201 -18.87 -16.55 -2.15
CA LYS A 201 -17.73 -17.34 -2.66
C LYS A 201 -16.40 -17.00 -1.97
N SER A 202 -16.39 -16.04 -1.07
CA SER A 202 -15.19 -15.54 -0.40
C SER A 202 -15.38 -15.50 1.12
N ALA A 203 -14.36 -15.02 1.84
CA ALA A 203 -14.40 -14.82 3.29
C ALA A 203 -14.78 -13.38 3.69
N ILE A 204 -15.22 -12.56 2.73
CA ILE A 204 -15.54 -11.13 2.89
C ILE A 204 -16.91 -10.94 3.52
#